data_AF-A0A7X0SR54-F1
#
_entry.id   AF-A0A7X0SR54-F1
#
_cell.length_a   1.000
_cell.length_b   1.000
_cell.length_c   1.000
_cell.angle_alpha   90.00
_cell.angle_beta   90.00
_cell.angle_gamma   90.00
#
_symmetry.space_group_name_H-M   'P 1'
#
loop_
_entity.id
_entity.type
_entity.pdbx_description
1 polymer ?
#
loop_
_entity_poly.entity_id
_entity_poly.type
_entity_poly.pdbx_seq_one_letter_code
_entity_poly.pdbx_strand_id
1 'polypeptide(L)'
;MNQHISSQTDSTQTTLAGELTEFVDVENDILNNVDSSSLANAKTGADRLEHDWDDAEPKLRKIDRKTWTEIDGTIDSVLAAVRSKNPDASKCKSALDHSLAALNHANQ
;
A
#
# COMPACT_ATOMS: atom_id res chain seq x y z
N MET A 1 44.35 -26.96 -13.58
CA MET A 1 43.27 -26.55 -14.50
C MET A 1 41.94 -26.59 -13.76
N ASN A 2 41.13 -25.54 -13.96
CA ASN A 2 39.67 -25.46 -13.77
C ASN A 2 39.12 -25.08 -12.40
N GLN A 3 39.19 -23.75 -12.19
CA GLN A 3 38.17 -22.88 -11.60
C GLN A 3 36.75 -23.48 -11.56
N HIS A 4 36.17 -23.59 -10.36
CA HIS A 4 34.72 -23.54 -10.17
C HIS A 4 34.41 -22.27 -9.37
N ILE A 5 34.23 -21.18 -10.11
CA ILE A 5 33.56 -19.97 -9.63
C ILE A 5 32.13 -20.41 -9.34
N SER A 6 31.84 -20.72 -8.08
CA SER A 6 30.45 -20.76 -7.63
C SER A 6 30.00 -19.32 -7.64
N SER A 7 29.17 -18.98 -8.63
CA SER A 7 28.51 -17.70 -8.73
C SER A 7 27.81 -17.40 -7.41
N GLN A 8 28.43 -16.55 -6.59
CA GLN A 8 27.71 -15.76 -5.61
C GLN A 8 26.83 -14.82 -6.42
N THR A 9 25.62 -15.26 -6.74
CA THR A 9 24.52 -14.32 -6.91
C THR A 9 24.23 -13.81 -5.51
N ASP A 10 24.84 -12.67 -5.16
CA ASP A 10 24.25 -11.77 -4.17
C ASP A 10 22.80 -11.57 -4.61
N SER A 11 21.91 -12.33 -3.99
CA SER A 11 20.48 -12.23 -4.22
C SER A 11 20.10 -10.98 -3.45
N THR A 12 20.29 -9.81 -4.06
CA THR A 12 19.64 -8.59 -3.59
C THR A 12 18.15 -8.89 -3.67
N GLN A 13 17.56 -9.34 -2.57
CA GLN A 13 16.12 -9.51 -2.44
C GLN A 13 15.53 -8.15 -2.82
N THR A 14 14.84 -8.10 -3.96
CA THR A 14 14.25 -6.86 -4.45
C THR A 14 13.09 -6.55 -3.52
N THR A 15 13.18 -5.44 -2.79
CA THR A 15 12.13 -4.97 -1.88
C THR A 15 11.22 -3.99 -2.61
N LEU A 16 10.10 -3.62 -2.00
CA LEU A 16 9.19 -2.58 -2.52
C LEU A 16 9.67 -1.16 -2.20
N ALA A 17 10.93 -1.00 -1.75
CA ALA A 17 11.51 0.28 -1.38
C ALA A 17 11.49 1.26 -2.57
N GLY A 18 10.90 2.44 -2.36
CA GLY A 18 10.71 3.46 -3.39
C GLY A 18 9.57 3.21 -4.38
N GLU A 19 8.94 2.04 -4.38
CA GLU A 19 7.86 1.67 -5.30
C GLU A 19 6.46 2.05 -4.76
N LEU A 20 6.35 2.44 -3.49
CA LEU A 20 5.07 2.63 -2.79
C LEU A 20 4.70 4.10 -2.50
N THR A 21 5.56 5.04 -2.91
CA THR A 21 5.43 6.47 -2.56
C THR A 21 4.08 7.06 -3.00
N GLU A 22 3.60 6.74 -4.19
CA GLU A 22 2.31 7.26 -4.67
C GLU A 22 1.13 6.75 -3.84
N PHE A 23 1.18 5.52 -3.32
CA PHE A 23 0.14 4.98 -2.44
C PHE A 23 0.17 5.64 -1.06
N VAL A 24 1.36 5.93 -0.53
CA VAL A 24 1.52 6.71 0.71
C VAL A 24 0.88 8.09 0.56
N ASP A 25 1.11 8.77 -0.57
CA ASP A 25 0.52 10.09 -0.81
C ASP A 25 -1.01 10.03 -0.93
N VAL A 26 -1.55 9.05 -1.67
CA VAL A 26 -3.00 8.85 -1.80
C VAL A 26 -3.66 8.55 -0.44
N GLU A 27 -3.09 7.67 0.37
CA GLU A 27 -3.64 7.37 1.70
C GLU A 27 -3.58 8.57 2.65
N ASN A 28 -2.52 9.38 2.60
CA ASN A 28 -2.45 10.63 3.36
C ASN A 28 -3.55 11.62 2.92
N ASP A 29 -3.82 11.73 1.61
CA ASP A 29 -4.92 12.55 1.10
C ASP A 29 -6.29 12.05 1.56
N ILE A 30 -6.51 10.73 1.60
CA ILE A 30 -7.73 10.15 2.15
C ILE A 30 -7.85 10.49 3.64
N LEU A 31 -6.77 10.33 4.41
CA LEU A 31 -6.72 10.65 5.84
C LEU A 31 -7.08 12.12 6.10
N ASN A 32 -6.48 13.05 5.35
CA ASN A 32 -6.77 14.49 5.42
C ASN A 32 -8.25 14.79 5.14
N ASN A 33 -8.87 14.08 4.19
CA ASN A 33 -10.29 14.21 3.90
C ASN A 33 -11.16 13.68 5.05
N VAL A 34 -10.78 12.54 5.66
CA VAL A 34 -11.49 12.00 6.84
C VAL A 34 -11.37 12.95 8.03
N ASP A 35 -10.20 13.53 8.28
CA ASP A 35 -9.97 14.52 9.33
C ASP A 35 -10.79 15.79 9.12
N SER A 36 -10.96 16.21 7.86
CA SER A 36 -11.78 17.36 7.48
C SER A 36 -13.28 17.07 7.41
N SER A 37 -13.72 15.87 7.82
CA SER A 37 -15.12 15.40 7.68
C SER A 37 -15.65 15.35 6.24
N SER A 38 -14.75 15.36 5.26
CA SER A 38 -15.04 15.30 3.82
C SER A 38 -15.13 13.85 3.33
N LEU A 39 -16.07 13.08 3.89
CA LEU A 39 -16.20 11.63 3.63
C LEU A 39 -16.50 11.28 2.16
N ALA A 40 -17.12 12.19 1.40
CA ALA A 40 -17.32 12.01 -0.04
C ALA A 40 -15.98 12.02 -0.80
N ASN A 41 -15.09 12.96 -0.47
CA ASN A 41 -13.76 13.04 -1.08
C ASN A 41 -12.87 11.87 -0.64
N ALA A 42 -12.99 11.44 0.62
CA ALA A 42 -12.31 10.24 1.11
C ALA A 42 -12.69 9.01 0.28
N LYS A 43 -13.98 8.85 -0.07
CA LYS A 43 -14.45 7.78 -0.96
C LYS A 43 -13.83 7.88 -2.35
N THR A 44 -13.83 9.05 -2.96
CA THR A 44 -13.17 9.27 -4.25
C THR A 44 -11.67 8.93 -4.20
N GLY A 45 -10.99 9.28 -3.11
CA GLY A 45 -9.59 8.91 -2.90
C GLY A 45 -9.41 7.40 -2.76
N ALA A 46 -10.30 6.70 -2.05
CA ALA A 46 -10.28 5.25 -1.95
C ALA A 46 -10.56 4.58 -3.31
N ASP A 47 -11.47 5.13 -4.12
CA ASP A 47 -11.73 4.69 -5.52
C ASP A 47 -10.47 4.77 -6.38
N ARG A 48 -9.73 5.88 -6.25
CA ARG A 48 -8.43 6.03 -6.90
C ARG A 48 -7.38 5.06 -6.35
N LEU A 49 -7.29 4.88 -5.03
CA LEU A 49 -6.32 3.99 -4.39
C LEU A 49 -6.44 2.56 -4.92
N GLU A 50 -7.65 2.00 -4.96
CA GLU A 50 -7.89 0.65 -5.49
C GLU A 50 -7.48 0.54 -6.95
N HIS A 51 -7.86 1.51 -7.78
CA HIS A 51 -7.52 1.50 -9.19
C HIS A 51 -5.99 1.51 -9.41
N ASP A 52 -5.29 2.45 -8.77
CA ASP A 52 -3.84 2.59 -8.90
C ASP A 52 -3.12 1.34 -8.33
N TRP A 53 -3.64 0.73 -7.25
CA TRP A 53 -3.08 -0.49 -6.64
C TRP A 53 -3.24 -1.73 -7.51
N ASP A 54 -4.44 -1.95 -8.06
CA ASP A 54 -4.73 -3.06 -8.97
C ASP A 54 -3.88 -2.99 -10.24
N ASP A 55 -3.71 -1.80 -10.81
CA ASP A 55 -2.87 -1.58 -11.99
C ASP A 55 -1.39 -1.90 -11.69
N ALA A 56 -0.94 -1.66 -10.46
CA ALA A 56 0.42 -1.94 -10.01
C ALA A 56 0.65 -3.40 -9.54
N GLU A 57 -0.41 -4.16 -9.21
CA GLU A 57 -0.32 -5.53 -8.66
C GLU A 57 0.67 -6.42 -9.43
N PRO A 58 0.58 -6.55 -10.78
CA PRO A 58 1.43 -7.50 -11.50
C PRO A 58 2.92 -7.22 -11.33
N LYS A 59 3.29 -5.94 -11.20
CA LYS A 59 4.67 -5.49 -10.97
C LYS A 59 5.08 -5.71 -9.51
N LEU A 60 4.32 -5.16 -8.56
CA LEU A 60 4.67 -5.17 -7.13
C LEU A 60 4.72 -6.60 -6.60
N ARG A 61 3.74 -7.43 -6.94
CA ARG A 61 3.68 -8.84 -6.51
C ARG A 61 4.83 -9.68 -7.09
N LYS A 62 5.38 -9.30 -8.24
CA LYS A 62 6.55 -9.96 -8.83
C LYS A 62 7.85 -9.57 -8.11
N ILE A 63 7.94 -8.34 -7.62
CA ILE A 63 9.09 -7.83 -6.87
C ILE A 63 9.16 -8.53 -5.51
N ASP A 64 8.11 -8.41 -4.71
CA ASP A 64 8.03 -9.02 -3.39
C ASP A 64 6.58 -9.42 -3.06
N ARG A 65 6.24 -10.67 -3.40
CA ARG A 65 4.90 -11.23 -3.16
C ARG A 65 4.50 -11.18 -1.69
N LYS A 66 5.45 -11.44 -0.78
CA LYS A 66 5.13 -11.58 0.64
C LYS A 66 4.72 -10.22 1.19
N THR A 67 5.60 -9.23 1.04
CA THR A 67 5.34 -7.85 1.49
C THR A 67 4.13 -7.25 0.78
N TRP A 68 3.97 -7.51 -0.53
CA TRP A 68 2.78 -7.10 -1.28
C TRP A 68 1.49 -7.67 -0.66
N THR A 69 1.45 -8.96 -0.31
CA THR A 69 0.24 -9.60 0.28
C THR A 69 -0.10 -9.00 1.65
N GLU A 70 0.92 -8.61 2.43
CA GLU A 70 0.73 -7.99 3.74
C GLU A 70 0.11 -6.59 3.59
N ILE A 71 0.60 -5.78 2.64
CA ILE A 71 0.07 -4.43 2.36
C ILE A 71 -1.32 -4.50 1.70
N ASP A 72 -1.54 -5.44 0.79
CA ASP A 72 -2.82 -5.65 0.11
C ASP A 72 -3.98 -5.78 1.12
N GLY A 73 -3.77 -6.57 2.18
CA GLY A 73 -4.75 -6.71 3.26
C GLY A 73 -4.99 -5.43 4.08
N THR A 74 -4.00 -4.53 4.19
CA THR A 74 -4.21 -3.24 4.87
C THR A 74 -4.97 -2.27 3.99
N ILE A 75 -4.69 -2.24 2.69
CA ILE A 75 -5.45 -1.45 1.71
C ILE A 75 -6.90 -1.95 1.63
N ASP A 76 -7.14 -3.25 1.59
CA ASP A 76 -8.49 -3.83 1.67
C ASP A 76 -9.28 -3.32 2.89
N SER A 77 -8.60 -3.22 4.04
CA SER A 77 -9.20 -2.72 5.27
C SER A 77 -9.54 -1.22 5.16
N VAL A 78 -8.70 -0.43 4.51
CA VAL A 78 -8.96 0.98 4.19
C VAL A 78 -10.18 1.10 3.27
N LEU A 79 -10.21 0.36 2.16
CA LEU A 79 -11.30 0.39 1.18
C LEU A 79 -12.64 0.01 1.83
N ALA A 80 -12.65 -1.07 2.62
CA ALA A 80 -13.84 -1.53 3.32
C ALA A 80 -14.37 -0.49 4.33
N ALA A 81 -13.48 0.18 5.08
CA ALA A 81 -13.87 1.20 6.05
C ALA A 81 -14.42 2.46 5.37
N VAL A 82 -13.64 3.02 4.44
CA VAL A 82 -13.92 4.32 3.80
C VAL A 82 -15.12 4.25 2.87
N ARG A 83 -15.26 3.17 2.09
CA ARG A 83 -16.36 3.01 1.13
C ARG A 83 -17.64 2.45 1.72
N SER A 84 -17.64 2.09 3.01
CA SER A 84 -18.85 1.62 3.67
C SER A 84 -20.03 2.60 3.48
N LYS A 85 -21.26 2.09 3.55
CA LYS A 85 -22.47 2.90 3.30
C LYS A 85 -22.52 4.15 4.20
N ASN A 86 -22.19 3.96 5.47
CA ASN A 86 -22.08 5.02 6.48
C ASN A 86 -20.69 4.92 7.14
N PRO A 87 -19.64 5.54 6.56
CA PRO A 87 -18.29 5.41 7.06
C PRO A 87 -18.14 6.09 8.42
N ASP A 88 -17.56 5.34 9.34
CA ASP A 88 -17.20 5.81 10.67
C ASP A 88 -15.80 6.43 10.59
N ALA A 89 -15.71 7.74 10.83
CA ALA A 89 -14.45 8.47 10.70
C ALA A 89 -13.33 7.90 11.60
N SER A 90 -13.65 7.39 12.80
CA SER A 90 -12.64 6.81 13.68
C SER A 90 -12.08 5.50 13.12
N LYS A 91 -12.95 4.66 12.56
CA LYS A 91 -12.54 3.39 11.92
C LYS A 91 -11.74 3.64 10.64
N CYS A 92 -12.14 4.62 9.84
CA CYS A 92 -11.39 5.01 8.65
C CYS A 92 -9.97 5.46 9.02
N LYS A 93 -9.82 6.33 10.03
CA LYS A 93 -8.50 6.77 10.50
C LYS A 93 -7.65 5.60 10.98
N SER A 94 -8.19 4.74 11.84
CA SER A 94 -7.44 3.57 12.33
C SER A 94 -7.00 2.63 11.21
N ALA A 95 -7.81 2.43 10.17
CA ALA A 95 -7.42 1.62 9.02
C ALA A 95 -6.31 2.30 8.18
N LEU A 96 -6.44 3.61 7.94
CA LEU A 96 -5.45 4.41 7.21
C LEU A 96 -4.12 4.48 7.95
N ASP A 97 -4.12 4.74 9.26
CA ASP A 97 -2.90 4.78 10.07
C ASP A 97 -2.15 3.43 10.04
N HIS A 98 -2.90 2.32 10.07
CA HIS A 98 -2.31 0.99 9.98
C HIS A 98 -1.71 0.71 8.59
N SER A 99 -2.44 1.05 7.52
CA SER A 99 -1.97 0.86 6.15
C SER A 99 -0.77 1.76 5.82
N LEU A 100 -0.82 3.05 6.19
CA LEU A 100 0.31 3.97 6.10
C LEU A 100 1.54 3.47 6.85
N ALA A 101 1.38 2.87 8.04
CA ALA A 101 2.51 2.30 8.76
C ALA A 101 3.16 1.13 7.99
N ALA A 102 2.36 0.24 7.40
CA ALA A 102 2.83 -0.87 6.58
C ALA A 102 3.51 -0.39 5.29
N LEU A 103 2.88 0.52 4.56
CA LEU A 103 3.42 1.15 3.35
C LEU A 103 4.76 1.81 3.63
N ASN A 104 4.84 2.68 4.65
CA ASN A 104 6.08 3.38 4.98
C ASN A 104 7.18 2.43 5.45
N HIS A 105 6.85 1.35 6.17
CA HIS A 105 7.84 0.36 6.56
C HIS A 105 8.44 -0.37 5.35
N ALA A 106 7.60 -0.75 4.38
CA ALA A 106 8.03 -1.44 3.18
C ALA A 106 8.70 -0.54 2.13
N ASN A 107 8.47 0.78 2.20
CA ASN A 107 8.98 1.75 1.24
C ASN A 107 10.38 2.30 1.58
N GLN A 108 11.03 1.81 2.64
CA GLN A 108 12.34 2.25 3.15
C GLN A 108 13.53 1.50 2.56
#